data_AF-A0A355V2S2-F1
#
_entry.id   AF-A0A355V2S2-F1
#
_cell.length_a   1.000
_cell.length_b   1.000
_cell.length_c   1.000
_cell.angle_alpha   90.00
_cell.angle_beta   90.00
_cell.angle_gamma   90.00
#
_symmetry.space_group_name_H-M   'P 1'
#
loop_
_entity.id
_entity.type
_entity.pdbx_description
1 polymer ?
#
loop_
_entity_poly.entity_id
_entity_poly.type
_entity_poly.pdbx_seq_one_letter_code
_entity_poly.pdbx_strand_id
1 'polypeptide(L)'
;TVKNCEKYLTAMDIKLDDDEKNLSLALGGMKYGLSLKELADKYSVFANGGSYAPSHFIKEIITKDGKSIYRAETIKNNVFSAGTCSLINDILLVTTKSGTAKKLKNLSFDVASKTGTCGNAEGNTDAYTVSYTSEHCVAVWLGDKNNERSEITGGNDCCKIMKKLLENMYSSHRPMAIDTLSGTSTITIDREEYEKNDKIIIADPVCPKLNTLTVKVLKGAESYPQSSKFSSPIIPIPTITVANEVVSIELCHAKYYSFIINRANNSKTVTIYDGKWQNKITDSPEKGVYTYTVIPYYDDGTNKFYGKQITLPTVNLTDEKITPLPDIVNKDWFNQ
;
A
#
# COMPACT_ATOMS: atom_id res chain seq x y z
N THR A 1 -1.04 18.66 1.45
CA THR A 1 -1.65 19.76 2.24
C THR A 1 -2.85 20.29 1.47
N VAL A 2 -3.84 20.89 2.15
CA VAL A 2 -5.04 21.47 1.50
C VAL A 2 -4.64 22.50 0.43
N LYS A 3 -3.64 23.35 0.72
CA LYS A 3 -3.07 24.32 -0.23
C LYS A 3 -2.60 23.69 -1.55
N ASN A 4 -1.95 22.52 -1.50
CA ASN A 4 -1.52 21.85 -2.72
C ASN A 4 -2.72 21.28 -3.49
N CYS A 5 -3.73 20.74 -2.79
CA CYS A 5 -4.97 20.30 -3.43
C CYS A 5 -5.68 21.45 -4.14
N GLU A 6 -5.83 22.60 -3.46
CA GLU A 6 -6.44 23.82 -4.03
C GLU A 6 -5.75 24.26 -5.32
N LYS A 7 -4.41 24.20 -5.40
CA LYS A 7 -3.67 24.50 -6.63
C LYS A 7 -4.10 23.61 -7.81
N TYR A 8 -4.22 22.30 -7.61
CA TYR A 8 -4.64 21.37 -8.67
C TYR A 8 -6.13 21.52 -9.03
N LEU A 9 -6.98 21.77 -8.02
CA LEU A 9 -8.39 22.04 -8.22
C LEU A 9 -8.59 23.32 -9.06
N THR A 10 -7.85 24.39 -8.75
CA THR A 10 -7.89 25.65 -9.51
C THR A 10 -7.44 25.46 -10.96
N ALA A 11 -6.44 24.61 -11.21
CA ALA A 11 -5.98 24.30 -12.57
C ALA A 11 -7.03 23.54 -13.42
N MET A 12 -8.09 23.03 -12.78
CA MET A 12 -9.26 22.39 -13.40
C MET A 12 -10.55 23.18 -13.17
N ASP A 13 -10.43 24.50 -13.01
CA ASP A 13 -11.52 25.46 -12.82
C ASP A 13 -12.43 25.18 -11.61
N ILE A 14 -11.89 24.64 -10.51
CA ILE A 14 -12.56 24.57 -9.21
C ILE A 14 -12.01 25.67 -8.32
N LYS A 15 -12.89 26.57 -7.90
CA LYS A 15 -12.60 27.54 -6.85
C LYS A 15 -13.21 27.05 -5.54
N LEU A 16 -12.40 27.01 -4.49
CA LEU A 16 -12.85 26.69 -3.14
C LEU A 16 -13.12 27.98 -2.36
N ASP A 17 -14.24 28.01 -1.64
CA ASP A 17 -14.48 29.02 -0.62
C ASP A 17 -13.61 28.75 0.62
N ASP A 18 -13.36 29.77 1.44
CA ASP A 18 -12.44 29.64 2.58
C ASP A 18 -12.92 28.63 3.63
N ASP A 19 -14.25 28.46 3.79
CA ASP A 19 -14.86 27.46 4.67
C ASP A 19 -14.70 26.02 4.15
N GLU A 20 -14.43 25.83 2.85
CA GLU A 20 -14.19 24.51 2.22
C GLU A 20 -12.73 24.05 2.31
N LYS A 21 -11.80 24.94 2.69
CA LYS A 21 -10.35 24.66 2.75
C LYS A 21 -9.96 23.90 4.02
N ASN A 22 -10.60 22.77 4.26
CA ASN A 22 -10.40 21.92 5.42
C ASN A 22 -10.28 20.42 5.03
N LEU A 23 -10.05 19.54 6.01
CA LEU A 23 -9.78 18.12 5.75
C LEU A 23 -10.99 17.35 5.20
N SER A 24 -12.22 17.81 5.43
CA SER A 24 -13.44 17.16 4.91
C SER A 24 -13.49 17.14 3.37
N LEU A 25 -12.75 18.03 2.71
CA LEU A 25 -12.59 18.04 1.25
C LEU A 25 -12.07 16.69 0.72
N ALA A 26 -11.22 15.99 1.49
CA ALA A 26 -10.72 14.66 1.11
C ALA A 26 -11.84 13.60 1.03
N LEU A 27 -12.98 13.83 1.70
CA LEU A 27 -14.18 13.00 1.66
C LEU A 27 -15.27 13.56 0.73
N GLY A 28 -14.99 14.63 -0.01
CA GLY A 28 -15.95 15.29 -0.89
C GLY A 28 -16.84 16.33 -0.18
N GLY A 29 -16.45 16.79 1.02
CA GLY A 29 -17.13 17.87 1.74
C GLY A 29 -16.99 19.22 1.05
N MET A 30 -17.83 19.47 0.04
CA MET A 30 -17.97 20.74 -0.66
C MET A 30 -19.36 21.31 -0.38
N LYS A 31 -19.45 22.63 -0.22
CA LYS A 31 -20.67 23.35 0.13
C LYS A 31 -21.69 23.33 -1.01
N TYR A 32 -21.22 23.56 -2.24
CA TYR A 32 -22.07 23.59 -3.43
C TYR A 32 -21.89 22.37 -4.34
N GLY A 33 -20.86 21.55 -4.07
CA GLY A 33 -20.54 20.39 -4.90
C GLY A 33 -20.14 20.78 -6.33
N LEU A 34 -20.29 19.83 -7.25
CA LEU A 34 -20.02 19.99 -8.68
C LEU A 34 -21.19 19.42 -9.48
N SER A 35 -21.48 20.02 -10.63
CA SER A 35 -22.40 19.43 -11.60
C SER A 35 -21.83 18.15 -12.23
N LEU A 36 -22.71 17.31 -12.79
CA LEU A 36 -22.28 16.08 -13.47
C LEU A 36 -21.32 16.33 -14.63
N LYS A 37 -21.58 17.39 -15.39
CA LYS A 37 -20.75 17.80 -16.52
C LYS A 37 -19.35 18.16 -16.02
N GLU A 38 -19.27 19.00 -14.98
CA GLU A 38 -17.98 19.38 -14.40
C GLU A 38 -17.21 18.16 -13.92
N LEU A 39 -17.87 17.24 -13.23
CA LEU A 39 -17.24 16.02 -12.74
C LEU A 39 -16.70 15.16 -13.89
N ALA A 40 -17.47 14.98 -14.97
CA ALA A 40 -17.02 14.25 -16.16
C ALA A 40 -15.83 14.94 -16.83
N ASP A 41 -15.89 16.27 -17.01
CA ASP A 41 -14.80 17.07 -17.59
C ASP A 41 -13.51 16.90 -16.76
N LYS A 42 -13.61 16.97 -15.44
CA LYS A 42 -12.47 16.87 -14.52
C LYS A 42 -11.84 15.48 -14.50
N TYR A 43 -12.63 14.41 -14.59
CA TYR A 43 -12.10 13.04 -14.68
C TYR A 43 -11.50 12.72 -16.06
N SER A 44 -11.95 13.40 -17.12
CA SER A 44 -11.43 13.18 -18.48
C SER A 44 -9.93 13.46 -18.61
N VAL A 45 -9.38 14.30 -17.73
CA VAL A 45 -7.96 14.68 -17.69
C VAL A 45 -7.03 13.46 -17.60
N PHE A 46 -7.44 12.40 -16.90
CA PHE A 46 -6.60 11.21 -16.69
C PHE A 46 -6.50 10.34 -17.95
N ALA A 47 -7.59 10.22 -18.71
CA ALA A 47 -7.58 9.57 -20.02
C ALA A 47 -6.79 10.40 -21.04
N ASN A 48 -6.84 11.73 -20.92
CA ASN A 48 -6.18 12.67 -21.81
C ASN A 48 -4.73 13.03 -21.39
N GLY A 49 -4.04 12.11 -20.70
CA GLY A 49 -2.62 12.24 -20.38
C GLY A 49 -2.26 13.45 -19.50
N GLY A 50 -3.21 14.01 -18.77
CA GLY A 50 -3.00 15.15 -17.86
C GLY A 50 -3.44 16.49 -18.42
N SER A 51 -3.95 16.52 -19.65
CA SER A 51 -4.43 17.73 -20.31
C SER A 51 -5.93 17.91 -20.04
N TYR A 52 -6.28 18.94 -19.28
CA TYR A 52 -7.66 19.29 -18.98
C TYR A 52 -8.21 20.17 -20.10
N ALA A 53 -9.36 19.77 -20.64
CA ALA A 53 -10.10 20.48 -21.66
C ALA A 53 -11.60 20.33 -21.37
N PRO A 54 -12.31 21.40 -20.96
CA PRO A 54 -13.73 21.31 -20.63
C PRO A 54 -14.57 20.97 -21.87
N SER A 55 -15.67 20.24 -21.68
CA SER A 55 -16.58 19.91 -22.79
C SER A 55 -17.42 21.11 -23.23
N HIS A 56 -17.75 21.14 -24.53
CA HIS A 56 -18.61 22.14 -25.15
C HIS A 56 -19.76 21.45 -25.88
N PHE A 57 -20.95 22.05 -25.83
CA PHE A 57 -22.13 21.54 -26.56
C PHE A 57 -22.20 22.07 -28.00
N ILE A 58 -21.69 23.27 -28.26
CA ILE A 58 -21.70 23.90 -29.59
C ILE A 58 -20.29 23.81 -30.16
N LYS A 59 -20.11 23.04 -31.24
CA LYS A 59 -18.82 22.90 -31.94
C LYS A 59 -18.55 24.08 -32.88
N GLU A 60 -19.55 24.46 -33.66
CA GLU A 60 -19.44 25.52 -34.66
C GLU A 60 -20.83 26.10 -34.97
N ILE A 61 -20.89 27.39 -35.25
CA ILE A 61 -22.06 28.08 -35.81
C ILE A 61 -21.64 28.62 -37.17
N ILE A 62 -22.34 28.20 -38.22
CA ILE A 62 -22.09 28.63 -39.60
C ILE A 62 -23.33 29.29 -40.19
N THR A 63 -23.14 30.25 -41.08
CA THR A 63 -24.21 30.80 -41.91
C THR A 63 -24.62 29.82 -43.02
N LYS A 64 -25.75 30.09 -43.69
CA LYS A 64 -26.24 29.29 -44.84
C LYS A 64 -25.22 29.21 -46.00
N ASP A 65 -24.47 30.29 -46.22
CA ASP A 65 -23.40 30.39 -47.22
C ASP A 65 -22.07 29.76 -46.76
N GLY A 66 -22.03 29.14 -45.58
CA GLY A 66 -20.87 28.39 -45.09
C GLY A 66 -19.82 29.22 -44.34
N LYS A 67 -20.11 30.49 -44.03
CA LYS A 67 -19.22 31.35 -43.25
C LYS A 67 -19.29 30.99 -41.77
N SER A 68 -18.14 30.68 -41.17
CA SER A 68 -18.03 30.42 -39.73
C SER A 68 -18.25 31.71 -38.92
N ILE A 69 -19.24 31.69 -38.02
CA ILE A 69 -19.57 32.76 -37.07
C ILE A 69 -18.88 32.51 -35.73
N TYR A 70 -18.84 31.24 -35.33
CA TYR A 70 -18.25 30.79 -34.08
C TYR A 70 -17.70 29.39 -34.28
N ARG A 71 -16.51 29.13 -33.73
CA ARG A 71 -15.95 27.79 -33.57
C ARG A 71 -15.48 27.67 -32.12
N ALA A 72 -15.82 26.59 -31.45
CA ALA A 72 -15.34 26.38 -30.08
C ALA A 72 -13.82 26.23 -30.07
N GLU A 73 -13.15 27.04 -29.26
CA GLU A 73 -11.73 26.91 -28.98
C GLU A 73 -11.53 25.92 -27.83
N THR A 74 -10.74 24.87 -28.06
CA THR A 74 -10.37 23.93 -27.01
C THR A 74 -9.11 24.44 -26.32
N ILE A 75 -9.28 25.19 -25.24
CA ILE A 75 -8.16 25.59 -24.37
C ILE A 75 -7.74 24.36 -23.56
N LYS A 76 -6.47 23.99 -23.66
CA LYS A 76 -5.87 22.84 -22.98
C LYS A 76 -4.96 23.31 -21.86
N ASN A 77 -5.28 22.91 -20.62
CA ASN A 77 -4.45 23.16 -19.46
C ASN A 77 -3.73 21.87 -19.07
N ASN A 78 -2.40 21.84 -19.10
CA ASN A 78 -1.65 20.67 -18.65
C ASN A 78 -1.56 20.69 -17.11
N VAL A 79 -2.37 19.85 -16.47
CA VAL A 79 -2.54 19.80 -15.01
C VAL A 79 -1.64 18.74 -14.40
N PHE A 80 -1.58 17.56 -15.01
CA PHE A 80 -0.82 16.42 -14.51
C PHE A 80 0.23 15.96 -15.52
N SER A 81 1.28 15.30 -15.03
CA SER A 81 2.22 14.61 -15.91
C SER A 81 1.61 13.29 -16.41
N ALA A 82 2.10 12.78 -17.54
CA ALA A 82 1.70 11.47 -18.03
C ALA A 82 1.95 10.36 -16.99
N GLY A 83 3.05 10.44 -16.24
CA GLY A 83 3.34 9.53 -15.12
C GLY A 83 2.27 9.52 -14.05
N THR A 84 1.82 10.70 -13.61
CA THR A 84 0.74 10.82 -12.63
C THR A 84 -0.56 10.22 -13.17
N CYS A 85 -0.92 10.51 -14.41
CA CYS A 85 -2.12 9.94 -15.03
C CYS A 85 -2.05 8.42 -15.15
N SER A 86 -0.91 7.87 -15.58
CA SER A 86 -0.68 6.42 -15.66
C SER A 86 -0.87 5.72 -14.31
N LEU A 87 -0.38 6.30 -13.21
CA LEU A 87 -0.59 5.76 -11.87
C LEU A 87 -2.06 5.83 -11.45
N ILE A 88 -2.75 6.95 -11.69
CA ILE A 88 -4.18 7.09 -11.38
C ILE A 88 -5.01 6.10 -12.20
N ASN A 89 -4.70 5.93 -13.48
CA ASN A 89 -5.35 4.97 -14.35
C ASN A 89 -5.19 3.54 -13.82
N ASP A 90 -3.99 3.15 -13.40
CA ASP A 90 -3.71 1.85 -12.80
C ASP A 90 -4.56 1.61 -11.53
N ILE A 91 -4.58 2.59 -10.63
CA ILE A 91 -5.38 2.56 -9.39
C ILE A 91 -6.88 2.44 -9.69
N LEU A 92 -7.39 3.23 -10.63
CA LEU A 92 -8.82 3.24 -10.98
C LEU A 92 -9.25 2.05 -11.84
N LEU A 93 -8.31 1.33 -12.47
CA LEU A 93 -8.59 0.03 -13.08
C LEU A 93 -8.72 -1.07 -12.02
N VAL A 94 -8.01 -0.98 -10.91
CA VAL A 94 -8.17 -1.95 -9.80
C VAL A 94 -9.56 -1.85 -9.18
N THR A 95 -10.14 -0.66 -9.09
CA THR A 95 -11.49 -0.48 -8.53
C THR A 95 -12.57 -1.24 -9.31
N THR A 96 -12.41 -1.38 -10.63
CA THR A 96 -13.34 -2.10 -11.50
C THR A 96 -13.06 -3.60 -11.54
N LYS A 97 -11.81 -4.02 -11.31
CA LYS A 97 -11.42 -5.45 -11.26
C LYS A 97 -11.83 -6.10 -9.94
N SER A 98 -11.54 -5.46 -8.81
CA SER A 98 -11.73 -6.04 -7.47
C SER A 98 -12.28 -5.08 -6.42
N GLY A 99 -12.32 -3.76 -6.68
CA GLY A 99 -12.80 -2.76 -5.72
C GLY A 99 -14.30 -2.47 -5.77
N THR A 100 -14.67 -1.24 -5.43
CA THR A 100 -16.07 -0.81 -5.27
C THR A 100 -16.84 -0.77 -6.58
N ALA A 101 -16.17 -0.66 -7.73
CA ALA A 101 -16.77 -0.64 -9.06
C ALA A 101 -16.79 -2.03 -9.74
N LYS A 102 -16.60 -3.13 -8.99
CA LYS A 102 -16.49 -4.50 -9.51
C LYS A 102 -17.65 -5.00 -10.38
N LYS A 103 -18.78 -4.29 -10.44
CA LYS A 103 -19.87 -4.60 -11.38
C LYS A 103 -19.48 -4.37 -12.84
N LEU A 104 -18.45 -3.55 -13.08
CA LEU A 104 -17.89 -3.27 -14.40
C LEU A 104 -16.87 -4.33 -14.85
N LYS A 105 -16.46 -5.27 -13.97
CA LYS A 105 -15.37 -6.22 -14.23
C LYS A 105 -15.55 -7.13 -15.46
N ASN A 106 -16.79 -7.35 -15.88
CA ASN A 106 -17.13 -8.25 -16.98
C ASN A 106 -17.24 -7.53 -18.35
N LEU A 107 -16.92 -6.24 -18.41
CA LEU A 107 -16.79 -5.54 -19.69
C LEU A 107 -15.59 -6.11 -20.45
N SER A 108 -15.69 -6.18 -21.78
CA SER A 108 -14.64 -6.79 -22.63
C SER A 108 -13.47 -5.86 -22.94
N PHE A 109 -13.35 -4.75 -22.22
CA PHE A 109 -12.37 -3.68 -22.38
C PHE A 109 -12.09 -3.04 -21.03
N ASP A 110 -10.96 -2.35 -20.92
CA ASP A 110 -10.54 -1.66 -19.70
C ASP A 110 -11.40 -0.42 -19.44
N VAL A 111 -11.84 -0.27 -18.19
CA VAL A 111 -12.58 0.89 -17.70
C VAL A 111 -12.00 1.30 -16.37
N ALA A 112 -11.50 2.52 -16.28
CA ALA A 112 -11.12 3.14 -15.02
C ALA A 112 -12.38 3.75 -14.38
N SER A 113 -12.59 3.56 -13.08
CA SER A 113 -13.79 4.09 -12.43
C SER A 113 -13.60 4.46 -10.97
N LYS A 114 -14.37 5.44 -10.52
CA LYS A 114 -14.54 5.74 -9.10
C LYS A 114 -16.02 5.83 -8.75
N THR A 115 -16.38 5.17 -7.65
CA THR A 115 -17.70 5.28 -7.02
C THR A 115 -17.71 6.37 -5.95
N GLY A 116 -18.84 7.02 -5.77
CA GLY A 116 -19.12 7.93 -4.65
C GLY A 116 -20.48 7.65 -4.05
N THR A 117 -20.62 7.85 -2.74
CA THR A 117 -21.90 7.78 -2.02
C THR A 117 -21.87 8.85 -0.92
N CYS A 118 -22.87 9.72 -0.90
CA CYS A 118 -23.07 10.70 0.17
C CYS A 118 -24.27 10.26 1.02
N GLY A 119 -24.11 10.19 2.34
CA GLY A 119 -25.14 9.67 3.22
C GLY A 119 -24.72 9.65 4.69
N ASN A 120 -25.64 9.22 5.54
CA ASN A 120 -25.41 8.96 6.96
C ASN A 120 -26.04 7.60 7.34
N ALA A 121 -26.19 7.33 8.63
CA ALA A 121 -26.81 6.09 9.13
C ALA A 121 -28.28 5.90 8.70
N GLU A 122 -28.96 6.95 8.24
CA GLU A 122 -30.36 6.95 7.82
C GLU A 122 -30.51 6.76 6.29
N GLY A 123 -29.40 6.63 5.57
CA GLY A 123 -29.38 6.40 4.12
C GLY A 123 -28.64 7.46 3.33
N ASN A 124 -28.65 7.28 2.00
CA ASN A 124 -27.85 8.05 1.05
C ASN A 124 -28.71 9.10 0.34
N THR A 125 -28.17 10.32 0.24
CA THR A 125 -28.75 11.41 -0.57
C THR A 125 -28.28 11.31 -2.02
N ASP A 126 -27.04 10.86 -2.21
CA ASP A 126 -26.40 10.84 -3.52
C ASP A 126 -25.58 9.58 -3.74
N ALA A 127 -25.67 9.04 -4.95
CA ALA A 127 -24.81 7.98 -5.44
C ALA A 127 -24.20 8.40 -6.79
N TYR A 128 -22.90 8.15 -6.95
CA TYR A 128 -22.15 8.50 -8.15
C TYR A 128 -21.34 7.32 -8.67
N THR A 129 -21.18 7.25 -9.98
CA THR A 129 -20.10 6.50 -10.63
C THR A 129 -19.56 7.34 -11.77
N VAL A 130 -18.28 7.65 -11.71
CA VAL A 130 -17.55 8.27 -12.83
C VAL A 130 -16.65 7.20 -13.42
N SER A 131 -16.73 7.02 -14.73
CA SER A 131 -15.99 6.01 -15.45
C SER A 131 -15.43 6.59 -16.73
N TYR A 132 -14.22 6.19 -17.09
CA TYR A 132 -13.63 6.57 -18.36
C TYR A 132 -12.87 5.42 -19.00
N THR A 133 -12.71 5.57 -20.31
CA THR A 133 -11.96 4.74 -21.25
C THR A 133 -10.97 5.64 -21.99
N SER A 134 -10.25 5.12 -22.98
CA SER A 134 -9.40 5.98 -23.83
C SER A 134 -10.18 6.98 -24.69
N GLU A 135 -11.50 6.80 -24.88
CA GLU A 135 -12.31 7.61 -25.80
C GLU A 135 -13.35 8.49 -25.10
N HIS A 136 -14.00 7.96 -24.06
CA HIS A 136 -15.12 8.65 -23.39
C HIS A 136 -14.98 8.64 -21.87
N CYS A 137 -15.44 9.74 -21.25
CA CYS A 137 -15.67 9.88 -19.80
C CYS A 137 -17.17 10.07 -19.56
N VAL A 138 -17.74 9.27 -18.65
CA VAL A 138 -19.17 9.25 -18.34
C VAL A 138 -19.32 9.36 -16.83
N ALA A 139 -20.22 10.25 -16.39
CA ALA A 139 -20.66 10.34 -15.00
C ALA A 139 -22.13 9.92 -14.93
N VAL A 140 -22.45 9.07 -13.95
CA VAL A 140 -23.82 8.68 -13.59
C VAL A 140 -24.04 9.11 -12.16
N TRP A 141 -25.17 9.78 -11.92
CA TRP A 141 -25.66 10.09 -10.59
C TRP A 141 -27.10 9.64 -10.44
N LEU A 142 -27.39 9.15 -9.24
CA LEU A 142 -28.73 8.90 -8.77
C LEU A 142 -28.88 9.60 -7.42
N GLY A 143 -29.96 10.34 -7.28
CA GLY A 143 -30.36 11.02 -6.07
C GLY A 143 -31.77 11.54 -6.23
N ASP A 144 -32.32 12.08 -5.16
CA ASP A 144 -33.64 12.68 -5.15
C ASP A 144 -33.56 14.21 -5.23
N LYS A 145 -34.49 14.83 -5.96
CA LYS A 145 -34.51 16.30 -6.15
C LYS A 145 -34.69 17.08 -4.84
N ASN A 146 -35.32 16.47 -3.84
CA ASN A 146 -35.56 17.04 -2.52
C ASN A 146 -34.53 16.53 -1.49
N ASN A 147 -33.50 15.80 -1.94
CA ASN A 147 -32.53 15.10 -1.10
C ASN A 147 -33.15 14.08 -0.14
N GLU A 148 -34.27 13.45 -0.54
CA GLU A 148 -34.80 12.31 0.20
C GLU A 148 -33.78 11.16 0.23
N ARG A 149 -33.63 10.55 1.40
CA ARG A 149 -32.66 9.47 1.61
C ARG A 149 -33.16 8.17 1.00
N SER A 150 -32.24 7.39 0.46
CA SER A 150 -32.51 6.06 -0.08
C SER A 150 -31.33 5.11 0.11
N GLU A 151 -31.54 3.83 -0.17
CA GLU A 151 -30.51 2.79 -0.09
C GLU A 151 -29.65 2.67 -1.35
N ILE A 152 -29.80 3.58 -2.31
CA ILE A 152 -29.03 3.56 -3.56
C ILE A 152 -27.54 3.81 -3.28
N THR A 153 -26.66 3.12 -3.99
CA THR A 153 -25.21 3.33 -3.82
C THR A 153 -24.49 3.44 -5.17
N GLY A 154 -23.35 4.14 -5.17
CA GLY A 154 -22.53 4.29 -6.37
C GLY A 154 -22.05 2.94 -6.92
N GLY A 155 -21.49 2.09 -6.05
CA GLY A 155 -20.95 0.78 -6.44
C GLY A 155 -21.99 -0.25 -6.88
N ASN A 156 -23.28 -0.01 -6.61
CA ASN A 156 -24.35 -0.90 -7.02
C ASN A 156 -25.17 -0.34 -8.17
N ASP A 157 -25.94 0.70 -7.92
CA ASP A 157 -27.03 1.13 -8.80
C ASP A 157 -26.49 2.00 -9.94
N CYS A 158 -25.62 2.95 -9.62
CA CYS A 158 -24.92 3.74 -10.64
C CYS A 158 -24.03 2.85 -11.53
N CYS A 159 -23.30 1.90 -10.94
CA CYS A 159 -22.49 0.97 -11.73
C CYS A 159 -23.31 0.05 -12.66
N LYS A 160 -24.54 -0.34 -12.30
CA LYS A 160 -25.43 -1.11 -13.21
C LYS A 160 -25.84 -0.27 -14.43
N ILE A 161 -26.17 1.01 -14.20
CA ILE A 161 -26.52 1.95 -15.29
C ILE A 161 -25.29 2.20 -16.16
N MET A 162 -24.15 2.50 -15.54
CA MET A 162 -22.87 2.72 -16.23
C MET A 162 -22.51 1.54 -17.13
N LYS A 163 -22.65 0.30 -16.62
CA LYS A 163 -22.40 -0.90 -17.41
C LYS A 163 -23.23 -0.93 -18.70
N LYS A 164 -24.54 -0.70 -18.60
CA LYS A 164 -25.44 -0.68 -19.75
C LYS A 164 -25.09 0.42 -20.75
N LEU A 165 -24.73 1.61 -20.25
CA LEU A 165 -24.31 2.73 -21.10
C LEU A 165 -23.06 2.37 -21.89
N LEU A 166 -22.03 1.84 -21.22
CA LEU A 166 -20.77 1.47 -21.86
C LEU A 166 -20.94 0.29 -22.84
N GLU A 167 -21.74 -0.71 -22.50
CA GLU A 167 -22.08 -1.81 -23.42
C GLU A 167 -22.76 -1.31 -24.70
N ASN A 168 -23.64 -0.32 -24.58
CA ASN A 168 -24.30 0.28 -25.74
C ASN A 168 -23.34 1.16 -26.57
N MET A 169 -22.58 2.04 -25.90
CA MET A 169 -21.60 2.94 -26.54
C MET A 169 -20.53 2.17 -27.31
N TYR A 170 -20.11 1.01 -26.81
CA TYR A 170 -19.08 0.16 -27.39
C TYR A 170 -19.65 -1.14 -27.97
N SER A 171 -20.89 -1.08 -28.47
CA SER A 171 -21.55 -2.23 -29.12
C SER A 171 -20.94 -2.56 -30.49
N SER A 172 -20.41 -1.55 -31.19
CA SER A 172 -19.83 -1.68 -32.55
C SER A 172 -18.30 -1.73 -32.59
N HIS A 173 -17.62 -1.31 -31.51
CA HIS A 173 -16.15 -1.27 -31.44
C HIS A 173 -15.68 -1.34 -30.00
N ARG A 174 -14.37 -1.58 -29.80
CA ARG A 174 -13.74 -1.56 -28.48
C ARG A 174 -12.78 -0.38 -28.37
N PRO A 175 -12.80 0.35 -27.25
CA PRO A 175 -11.82 1.40 -27.02
C PRO A 175 -10.43 0.78 -26.81
N MET A 176 -9.39 1.57 -27.10
CA MET A 176 -8.02 1.19 -26.78
C MET A 176 -7.83 1.06 -25.27
N ALA A 177 -6.80 0.30 -24.87
CA ALA A 177 -6.41 0.22 -23.47
C ALA A 177 -5.99 1.61 -22.96
N ILE A 178 -6.35 1.91 -21.71
CA ILE A 178 -5.93 3.15 -21.05
C ILE A 178 -4.43 3.07 -20.78
N ASP A 179 -3.72 4.19 -20.98
CA ASP A 179 -2.30 4.26 -20.69
C ASP A 179 -2.06 4.14 -19.17
N THR A 180 -1.24 3.17 -18.80
CA THR A 180 -0.80 2.91 -17.42
C THR A 180 0.71 2.85 -17.30
N LEU A 181 1.45 3.16 -18.37
CA LEU A 181 2.90 2.92 -18.45
C LEU A 181 3.69 4.22 -18.61
N SER A 182 3.17 5.21 -19.35
CA SER A 182 3.90 6.44 -19.63
C SER A 182 4.38 7.12 -18.36
N GLY A 183 5.67 7.49 -18.32
CA GLY A 183 6.25 8.21 -17.19
C GLY A 183 6.35 7.40 -15.89
N THR A 184 6.20 6.08 -15.94
CA THR A 184 6.31 5.20 -14.76
C THR A 184 7.47 4.23 -14.87
N SER A 185 7.87 3.67 -13.73
CA SER A 185 8.81 2.56 -13.60
C SER A 185 8.29 1.61 -12.51
N THR A 186 8.92 0.45 -12.38
CA THR A 186 8.55 -0.54 -11.35
C THR A 186 9.73 -0.80 -10.44
N ILE A 187 9.46 -0.86 -9.14
CA ILE A 187 10.43 -1.29 -8.13
C ILE A 187 9.91 -2.54 -7.42
N THR A 188 10.83 -3.33 -6.88
CA THR A 188 10.48 -4.49 -6.05
C THR A 188 10.83 -4.15 -4.61
N ILE A 189 9.81 -4.16 -3.74
CA ILE A 189 9.91 -3.74 -2.34
C ILE A 189 9.77 -4.94 -1.39
N ASP A 190 10.29 -4.80 -0.18
CA ASP A 190 10.05 -5.76 0.91
C ASP A 190 8.57 -5.70 1.30
N ARG A 191 7.85 -6.81 1.08
CA ARG A 191 6.41 -6.89 1.32
C ARG A 191 6.09 -6.72 2.81
N GLU A 192 6.91 -7.28 3.69
CA GLU A 192 6.61 -7.26 5.12
C GLU A 192 6.80 -5.86 5.71
N GLU A 193 7.83 -5.12 5.27
CA GLU A 193 8.01 -3.72 5.66
C GLU A 193 6.88 -2.83 5.15
N TYR A 194 6.37 -3.09 3.95
CA TYR A 194 5.22 -2.36 3.41
C TYR A 194 3.93 -2.66 4.19
N GLU A 195 3.59 -3.94 4.38
CA GLU A 195 2.30 -4.34 4.97
C GLU A 195 2.22 -4.16 6.48
N LYS A 196 3.34 -4.28 7.21
CA LYS A 196 3.34 -4.24 8.68
C LYS A 196 3.86 -2.92 9.25
N ASN A 197 4.74 -2.23 8.53
CA ASN A 197 5.44 -1.06 9.04
C ASN A 197 5.16 0.21 8.22
N ASP A 198 4.32 0.13 7.18
CA ASP A 198 4.01 1.22 6.26
C ASP A 198 5.26 1.87 5.62
N LYS A 199 6.32 1.08 5.39
CA LYS A 199 7.60 1.56 4.83
C LYS A 199 7.80 1.04 3.41
N ILE A 200 8.22 1.95 2.52
CA ILE A 200 8.71 1.58 1.20
C ILE A 200 10.22 1.34 1.30
N ILE A 201 10.61 0.07 1.27
CA ILE A 201 12.00 -0.40 1.33
C ILE A 201 12.24 -1.30 0.13
N ILE A 202 13.29 -1.06 -0.67
CA ILE A 202 13.67 -1.94 -1.77
C ILE A 202 13.97 -3.33 -1.21
N ALA A 203 13.40 -4.36 -1.82
CA ALA A 203 13.63 -5.73 -1.40
C ALA A 203 15.12 -6.06 -1.42
N ASP A 204 15.55 -6.84 -0.44
CA ASP A 204 16.89 -7.43 -0.44
C ASP A 204 17.07 -8.26 -1.73
N PRO A 205 18.23 -8.20 -2.43
CA PRO A 205 18.47 -8.98 -3.65
C PRO A 205 18.22 -10.49 -3.52
N VAL A 206 18.36 -11.04 -2.30
CA VAL A 206 18.12 -12.47 -2.02
C VAL A 206 16.79 -12.73 -1.30
N CYS A 207 15.94 -11.71 -1.20
CA CYS A 207 14.61 -11.83 -0.61
C CYS A 207 13.78 -12.91 -1.33
N PRO A 208 13.13 -13.83 -0.60
CA PRO A 208 12.27 -14.82 -1.22
C PRO A 208 11.12 -14.15 -1.98
N LYS A 209 10.75 -14.67 -3.16
CA LYS A 209 9.67 -14.09 -3.99
C LYS A 209 8.32 -13.96 -3.25
N LEU A 210 8.09 -14.80 -2.24
CA LEU A 210 6.91 -14.74 -1.38
C LEU A 210 6.95 -13.57 -0.37
N ASN A 211 8.06 -12.85 -0.27
CA ASN A 211 8.24 -11.67 0.59
C ASN A 211 8.61 -10.41 -0.21
N THR A 212 8.44 -10.43 -1.54
CA THR A 212 8.61 -9.24 -2.38
C THR A 212 7.28 -8.72 -2.90
N LEU A 213 7.15 -7.42 -3.11
CA LEU A 213 5.99 -6.81 -3.76
C LEU A 213 6.48 -5.91 -4.90
N THR A 214 5.96 -6.09 -6.11
CA THR A 214 6.26 -5.20 -7.23
C THR A 214 5.27 -4.06 -7.22
N VAL A 215 5.76 -2.82 -7.17
CA VAL A 215 4.94 -1.60 -7.19
C VAL A 215 5.39 -0.68 -8.31
N LYS A 216 4.43 0.08 -8.85
CA LYS A 216 4.66 1.08 -9.88
C LYS A 216 4.93 2.44 -9.22
N VAL A 217 5.94 3.15 -9.69
CA VAL A 217 6.33 4.48 -9.21
C VAL A 217 6.49 5.44 -10.39
N LEU A 218 6.57 6.74 -10.10
CA LEU A 218 6.93 7.73 -11.12
C LEU A 218 8.39 7.50 -11.55
N LYS A 219 8.66 7.67 -12.85
CA LYS A 219 10.04 7.64 -13.34
C LYS A 219 10.85 8.75 -12.68
N GLY A 220 12.00 8.41 -12.11
CA GLY A 220 12.84 9.29 -11.29
C GLY A 220 12.54 9.23 -9.78
N ALA A 221 11.52 8.48 -9.36
CA ALA A 221 11.17 8.25 -7.95
C ALA A 221 11.47 6.81 -7.49
N GLU A 222 12.48 6.15 -8.08
CA GLU A 222 12.85 4.76 -7.77
C GLU A 222 13.72 4.61 -6.51
N SER A 223 14.24 5.71 -5.98
CA SER A 223 15.23 5.69 -4.89
C SER A 223 14.58 5.56 -3.51
N TYR A 224 14.80 4.42 -2.86
CA TYR A 224 14.37 4.12 -1.50
C TYR A 224 15.48 3.34 -0.76
N PRO A 225 15.49 3.33 0.58
CA PRO A 225 16.41 2.48 1.33
C PRO A 225 16.25 1.01 0.93
N GLN A 226 17.34 0.26 0.90
CA GLN A 226 17.34 -1.17 0.56
C GLN A 226 17.42 -2.03 1.81
N SER A 227 16.62 -3.09 1.84
CA SER A 227 16.66 -4.10 2.90
C SER A 227 17.95 -4.92 2.81
N SER A 228 18.50 -5.27 3.97
CA SER A 228 19.58 -6.25 4.13
C SER A 228 19.13 -7.46 4.95
N LYS A 229 17.82 -7.62 5.15
CA LYS A 229 17.23 -8.62 6.06
C LYS A 229 17.65 -10.05 5.74
N PHE A 230 17.81 -10.37 4.45
CA PHE A 230 18.08 -11.75 4.02
C PHE A 230 19.56 -11.97 3.71
N SER A 231 20.22 -10.98 3.11
CA SER A 231 21.65 -10.99 2.81
C SER A 231 22.54 -10.76 4.03
N SER A 232 22.02 -10.12 5.07
CA SER A 232 22.70 -9.91 6.36
C SER A 232 21.69 -9.98 7.52
N PRO A 233 21.24 -11.18 7.89
CA PRO A 233 20.27 -11.38 8.97
C PRO A 233 20.68 -10.71 10.29
N ILE A 234 19.76 -9.92 10.86
CA ILE A 234 19.92 -9.32 12.18
C ILE A 234 18.77 -9.81 13.06
N ILE A 235 19.09 -10.20 14.30
CA ILE A 235 18.14 -10.66 15.30
C ILE A 235 18.35 -9.92 16.62
N PRO A 236 17.29 -9.72 17.42
CA PRO A 236 17.43 -9.42 18.85
C PRO A 236 18.29 -10.46 19.58
N ILE A 237 19.00 -10.03 20.63
CA ILE A 237 19.85 -10.91 21.44
C ILE A 237 18.99 -12.00 22.08
N PRO A 238 19.27 -13.30 21.82
CA PRO A 238 18.55 -14.41 22.43
C PRO A 238 18.71 -14.45 23.95
N THR A 239 17.74 -15.04 24.65
CA THR A 239 17.81 -15.25 26.10
C THR A 239 18.43 -16.61 26.40
N ILE A 240 19.33 -16.67 27.40
CA ILE A 240 19.93 -17.91 27.89
C ILE A 240 19.55 -18.10 29.36
N THR A 241 19.11 -19.30 29.72
CA THR A 241 18.74 -19.68 31.09
C THR A 241 19.30 -21.05 31.44
N VAL A 242 19.44 -21.32 32.74
CA VAL A 242 19.95 -22.58 33.27
C VAL A 242 19.00 -23.07 34.35
N ALA A 243 18.52 -24.30 34.21
CA ALA A 243 17.70 -24.95 35.23
C ALA A 243 18.00 -26.46 35.25
N ASN A 244 18.21 -27.04 36.44
CA ASN A 244 18.51 -28.47 36.61
C ASN A 244 19.61 -28.97 35.67
N GLU A 245 20.73 -28.24 35.59
CA GLU A 245 21.89 -28.54 34.71
C GLU A 245 21.58 -28.51 33.20
N VAL A 246 20.39 -28.06 32.78
CA VAL A 246 20.01 -27.88 31.38
C VAL A 246 20.13 -26.40 31.00
N VAL A 247 20.91 -26.11 29.97
CA VAL A 247 20.99 -24.80 29.33
C VAL A 247 19.86 -24.67 28.32
N SER A 248 19.18 -23.54 28.34
CA SER A 248 18.04 -23.23 27.49
C SER A 248 18.26 -21.91 26.78
N ILE A 249 18.31 -21.92 25.45
CA ILE A 249 18.45 -20.74 24.61
C ILE A 249 17.12 -20.48 23.91
N GLU A 250 16.49 -19.36 24.21
CA GLU A 250 15.23 -18.93 23.60
C GLU A 250 15.52 -17.95 22.46
N LEU A 251 15.12 -18.35 21.25
CA LEU A 251 15.36 -17.58 20.02
C LEU A 251 14.14 -16.70 19.72
N CYS A 252 14.38 -15.43 19.39
CA CYS A 252 13.33 -14.57 18.87
C CYS A 252 12.76 -15.15 17.57
N HIS A 253 11.44 -15.03 17.38
CA HIS A 253 10.79 -15.54 16.17
C HIS A 253 11.23 -14.74 14.95
N ALA A 254 12.00 -15.38 14.07
CA ALA A 254 12.46 -14.78 12.83
C ALA A 254 12.03 -15.66 11.65
N LYS A 255 10.95 -15.23 10.98
CA LYS A 255 10.45 -15.89 9.78
C LYS A 255 11.58 -15.95 8.75
N TYR A 256 11.78 -17.12 8.14
CA TYR A 256 12.81 -17.46 7.14
C TYR A 256 14.22 -17.73 7.67
N TYR A 257 14.55 -17.45 8.93
CA TYR A 257 15.90 -17.69 9.43
C TYR A 257 16.10 -19.12 9.95
N SER A 258 17.32 -19.57 9.79
CA SER A 258 17.92 -20.71 10.46
C SER A 258 19.03 -20.20 11.38
N PHE A 259 19.50 -21.04 12.29
CA PHE A 259 20.43 -20.65 13.35
C PHE A 259 21.50 -21.71 13.49
N ILE A 260 22.75 -21.26 13.62
CA ILE A 260 23.85 -22.06 14.15
C ILE A 260 24.06 -21.63 15.60
N ILE A 261 24.04 -22.59 16.51
CA ILE A 261 24.38 -22.36 17.91
C ILE A 261 25.60 -23.20 18.24
N ASN A 262 26.65 -22.53 18.72
CA ASN A 262 27.88 -23.17 19.14
C ASN A 262 28.04 -23.03 20.65
N ARG A 263 28.50 -24.11 21.29
CA ARG A 263 28.99 -24.10 22.67
C ARG A 263 30.52 -24.11 22.64
N ALA A 264 31.15 -23.22 23.40
CA ALA A 264 32.59 -23.19 23.58
C ALA A 264 32.95 -23.33 25.07
N ASN A 265 34.03 -24.06 25.35
CA ASN A 265 34.77 -24.00 26.61
C ASN A 265 36.24 -23.64 26.30
N ASN A 266 37.09 -23.54 27.33
CA ASN A 266 38.51 -23.13 27.19
C ASN A 266 39.35 -23.98 26.20
N SER A 267 38.83 -25.11 25.70
CA SER A 267 39.59 -26.08 24.91
C SER A 267 38.95 -26.44 23.58
N LYS A 268 37.62 -26.25 23.41
CA LYS A 268 36.87 -26.79 22.28
C LYS A 268 35.59 -26.00 22.01
N THR A 269 35.25 -25.84 20.73
CA THR A 269 33.95 -25.37 20.25
C THR A 269 33.21 -26.52 19.57
N VAL A 270 31.93 -26.68 19.86
CA VAL A 270 31.04 -27.66 19.23
C VAL A 270 29.74 -26.99 18.78
N THR A 271 29.24 -27.37 17.61
CA THR A 271 27.91 -26.93 17.15
C THR A 271 26.85 -27.79 17.81
N ILE A 272 25.97 -27.17 18.59
CA ILE A 272 24.87 -27.85 19.29
C ILE A 272 23.58 -27.82 18.46
N TYR A 273 23.48 -26.87 17.54
CA TYR A 273 22.32 -26.72 16.67
C TYR A 273 22.73 -26.08 15.34
N ASP A 274 22.27 -26.65 14.23
CA ASP A 274 22.27 -26.02 12.92
C ASP A 274 20.96 -26.38 12.23
N GLY A 275 20.05 -25.43 12.12
CA GLY A 275 18.77 -25.68 11.47
C GLY A 275 17.79 -24.53 11.57
N LYS A 276 16.57 -24.77 11.11
CA LYS A 276 15.49 -23.78 11.06
C LYS A 276 15.16 -23.23 12.45
N TRP A 277 14.51 -22.08 12.52
CA TRP A 277 14.03 -21.53 13.80
C TRP A 277 13.26 -22.57 14.65
N GLN A 278 13.61 -22.64 15.93
CA GLN A 278 12.80 -23.26 16.98
C GLN A 278 12.73 -22.26 18.14
N ASN A 279 11.61 -22.23 18.85
CA ASN A 279 11.42 -21.29 19.97
C ASN A 279 12.51 -21.45 21.04
N LYS A 280 12.93 -22.70 21.28
CA LYS A 280 13.86 -23.04 22.35
C LYS A 280 14.80 -24.16 21.90
N ILE A 281 16.10 -23.96 22.10
CA ILE A 281 17.13 -24.98 21.95
C ILE A 281 17.69 -25.29 23.32
N THR A 282 17.82 -26.58 23.64
CA THR A 282 18.35 -27.04 24.92
C THR A 282 19.66 -27.80 24.74
N ASP A 283 20.55 -27.66 25.71
CA ASP A 283 21.82 -28.38 25.76
C ASP A 283 22.13 -28.81 27.20
N SER A 284 22.74 -29.99 27.34
CA SER A 284 23.04 -30.62 28.63
C SER A 284 24.51 -31.05 28.67
N PRO A 285 25.47 -30.11 28.68
CA PRO A 285 26.89 -30.44 28.79
C PRO A 285 27.26 -30.96 30.18
N GLU A 286 28.44 -31.58 30.27
CA GLU A 286 29.09 -31.89 31.55
C GLU A 286 29.37 -30.61 32.36
N LYS A 287 29.61 -30.75 33.67
CA LYS A 287 29.89 -29.63 34.57
C LYS A 287 31.10 -28.82 34.08
N GLY A 288 30.92 -27.50 34.01
CA GLY A 288 31.96 -26.61 33.51
C GLY A 288 31.43 -25.21 33.20
N VAL A 289 32.32 -24.38 32.68
CA VAL A 289 32.02 -23.01 32.26
C VAL A 289 31.97 -22.95 30.74
N TYR A 290 30.86 -22.42 30.21
CA TYR A 290 30.58 -22.41 28.77
C TYR A 290 30.15 -21.04 28.29
N THR A 291 30.55 -20.71 27.07
CA THR A 291 30.04 -19.56 26.31
C THR A 291 29.31 -20.07 25.09
N TYR A 292 28.10 -19.55 24.85
CA TYR A 292 27.31 -19.90 23.69
C TYR A 292 27.34 -18.76 22.67
N THR A 293 27.41 -19.11 21.39
CA THR A 293 27.27 -18.15 20.29
C THR A 293 26.11 -18.55 19.39
N VAL A 294 25.37 -17.55 18.91
CA VAL A 294 24.24 -17.73 17.99
C VAL A 294 24.53 -16.96 16.72
N ILE A 295 24.41 -17.63 15.57
CA ILE A 295 24.58 -17.04 14.24
C ILE A 295 23.28 -17.27 13.47
N PRO A 296 22.45 -16.24 13.24
CA PRO A 296 21.33 -16.38 12.33
C PRO A 296 21.84 -16.46 10.89
N TYR A 297 21.16 -17.22 10.05
CA TYR A 297 21.41 -17.24 8.62
C TYR A 297 20.11 -17.42 7.84
N TYR A 298 20.09 -16.92 6.62
CA TYR A 298 19.05 -17.20 5.64
C TYR A 298 19.60 -18.18 4.61
N ASP A 299 18.79 -19.16 4.22
CA ASP A 299 19.15 -20.18 3.23
C ASP A 299 18.14 -20.10 2.08
N ASP A 300 18.62 -19.76 0.89
CA ASP A 300 17.80 -19.66 -0.32
C ASP A 300 17.70 -21.00 -1.08
N GLY A 301 18.30 -22.07 -0.53
CA GLY A 301 18.42 -23.40 -1.13
C GLY A 301 19.68 -23.61 -1.97
N THR A 302 20.41 -22.53 -2.28
CA THR A 302 21.68 -22.55 -3.04
C THR A 302 22.83 -22.02 -2.19
N ASN A 303 22.61 -20.92 -1.46
CA ASN A 303 23.58 -20.23 -0.65
C ASN A 303 23.03 -19.97 0.76
N LYS A 304 23.94 -19.94 1.74
CA LYS A 304 23.66 -19.49 3.10
C LYS A 304 24.23 -18.09 3.31
N PHE A 305 23.38 -17.17 3.76
CA PHE A 305 23.72 -15.78 4.07
C PHE A 305 23.76 -15.61 5.58
N TYR A 306 24.96 -15.42 6.13
CA TYR A 306 25.17 -15.38 7.57
C TYR A 306 25.06 -13.96 8.12
N GLY A 307 24.33 -13.85 9.22
CA GLY A 307 24.28 -12.64 10.03
C GLY A 307 25.47 -12.53 10.99
N LYS A 308 25.45 -11.47 11.80
CA LYS A 308 26.47 -11.26 12.83
C LYS A 308 26.36 -12.33 13.93
N GLN A 309 27.50 -12.90 14.32
CA GLN A 309 27.58 -13.76 15.50
C GLN A 309 27.27 -12.98 16.78
N ILE A 310 26.38 -13.53 17.60
CA ILE A 310 26.00 -12.99 18.91
C ILE A 310 26.59 -13.91 19.98
N THR A 311 27.38 -13.35 20.89
CA THR A 311 27.90 -14.06 22.05
C THR A 311 26.94 -13.85 23.23
N LEU A 312 26.46 -14.95 23.81
CA LEU A 312 25.57 -14.95 24.97
C LEU A 312 26.37 -14.90 26.29
N PRO A 313 25.75 -14.49 27.40
CA PRO A 313 26.37 -14.57 28.73
C PRO A 313 26.94 -15.96 29.04
N THR A 314 28.08 -15.98 29.73
CA THR A 314 28.73 -17.22 30.17
C THR A 314 27.86 -17.95 31.18
N VAL A 315 27.74 -19.26 31.01
CA VAL A 315 27.01 -20.18 31.89
C VAL A 315 28.00 -20.99 32.72
N ASN A 316 27.77 -21.08 34.02
CA ASN A 316 28.54 -21.93 34.93
C ASN A 316 27.66 -23.06 35.48
N LEU A 317 28.07 -24.32 35.24
CA LEU A 317 27.38 -25.54 35.69
C LEU A 317 28.18 -26.29 36.78
N THR A 318 29.08 -25.63 37.51
CA THR A 318 29.79 -26.26 38.63
C THR A 318 28.86 -26.49 39.81
N ASP A 319 29.07 -27.59 40.56
CA ASP A 319 28.36 -27.94 41.79
C ASP A 319 28.48 -26.86 42.86
N GLU A 320 27.63 -25.83 42.80
CA GLU A 320 27.28 -25.07 43.98
C GLU A 320 25.77 -25.04 44.09
N LYS A 321 25.28 -25.70 45.16
CA LYS A 321 23.95 -25.44 45.71
C LYS A 321 23.76 -23.93 45.73
N ILE A 322 22.85 -23.43 44.90
CA ILE A 322 22.29 -22.10 45.09
C ILE A 322 21.58 -22.18 46.45
N THR A 323 22.26 -21.67 47.48
CA THR A 323 21.60 -21.34 48.75
C THR A 323 20.47 -20.39 48.40
N PRO A 324 19.23 -20.59 48.87
CA PRO A 324 18.14 -19.69 48.55
C PRO A 324 18.56 -18.26 48.89
N LEU A 325 18.40 -17.33 47.95
CA LEU A 325 18.47 -15.91 48.26
C LEU A 325 17.53 -15.65 49.44
N PRO A 326 17.96 -14.93 50.50
CA PRO A 326 17.05 -14.56 51.57
C PRO A 326 15.90 -13.75 50.96
N ASP A 327 14.67 -14.11 51.34
CA ASP A 327 13.45 -13.41 50.95
C ASP A 327 13.55 -11.92 51.36
N ILE A 328 13.76 -11.06 50.36
CA ILE A 328 13.86 -9.60 50.55
C ILE A 328 12.49 -8.93 50.44
N VAL A 329 11.41 -9.69 50.21
CA VAL A 329 10.06 -9.15 50.00
C VAL A 329 9.41 -8.72 51.33
N ASN A 330 9.94 -9.17 52.47
CA ASN A 330 9.36 -8.88 53.80
C ASN A 330 10.24 -8.04 54.75
N LYS A 331 11.31 -7.38 54.26
CA LYS A 331 11.99 -6.38 55.09
C LYS A 331 11.38 -5.00 54.85
N ASP A 332 10.86 -4.41 55.92
CA ASP A 332 10.37 -3.05 55.98
C ASP A 332 11.56 -2.07 56.01
N TRP A 333 11.79 -1.34 54.92
CA TRP A 333 12.94 -0.43 54.76
C TRP A 333 12.65 1.01 55.21
N PHE A 334 11.55 1.28 55.93
CA PHE A 334 11.12 2.65 56.25
C PHE A 334 11.29 3.12 57.70
N ASN A 335 12.01 2.41 58.56
CA ASN A 335 12.45 2.97 59.85
C ASN A 335 13.78 2.39 60.32
N GLN A 336 14.87 3.11 60.04
CA GLN A 336 15.99 3.33 60.97
C GLN A 336 16.82 4.52 60.55
#